data_AF-A0AAW1S9K3-F1
#
_entry.id   AF-A0AAW1S9K3-F1
#
_cell.length_a   1.000
_cell.length_b   1.000
_cell.length_c   1.000
_cell.angle_alpha   90.00
_cell.angle_beta   90.00
_cell.angle_gamma   90.00
#
_symmetry.space_group_name_H-M   'P 1'
#
loop_
_entity.id
_entity.type
_entity.pdbx_description
1 polymer ?
#
loop_
_entity_poly.entity_id
_entity_poly.type
_entity_poly.pdbx_seq_one_letter_code
_entity_poly.pdbx_strand_id
1 'polypeptide(L)'
;MSLRGFNPNTFDPVDPPEGADFVMAYARSSAAAARPATPAQTRAWEDLRREARRLESELDTKLASYAKLCSNVDSGWGSKGESGLATEQFAQSKATEIQGLLSRLSDANEEMSSSLSGSSDSRSHTLARHRDILHDFQQEFRRLSANLGAARDRAELFAGSTETSIPIGGQGASGLLLRERGALQGANTALDDVMGQASSVAGSLTGQRRLFGNIGTKLADVSSRFPVVNNLLTSIRRRKNRDTIILSAVIVACALFTIIYWLNK
;
A
#
# COMPACT_ATOMS: atom_id res chain seq x y z
N MET A 1 -30.81 -83.79 -9.31
CA MET A 1 -31.19 -84.03 -7.90
C MET A 1 -29.91 -84.17 -7.09
N SER A 2 -29.38 -83.07 -6.55
CA SER A 2 -28.58 -83.04 -5.32
C SER A 2 -28.29 -81.60 -4.94
N LEU A 3 -28.92 -81.15 -3.86
CA LEU A 3 -28.66 -79.90 -3.15
C LEU A 3 -27.47 -80.12 -2.20
N ARG A 4 -26.49 -79.21 -2.20
CA ARG A 4 -25.47 -78.98 -1.14
C ARG A 4 -24.58 -77.82 -1.63
N GLY A 5 -24.28 -76.75 -0.92
CA GLY A 5 -24.69 -76.23 0.37
C GLY A 5 -24.11 -74.81 0.43
N PHE A 6 -24.93 -73.83 0.79
CA PHE A 6 -24.52 -72.42 0.89
C PHE A 6 -23.75 -72.25 2.19
N ASN A 7 -22.45 -71.94 2.10
CA ASN A 7 -21.60 -71.65 3.26
C ASN A 7 -21.52 -70.12 3.43
N PRO A 8 -22.04 -69.53 4.52
CA PRO A 8 -22.13 -68.07 4.67
C PRO A 8 -20.88 -67.41 5.27
N ASN A 9 -19.71 -68.04 5.27
CA ASN A 9 -18.49 -67.49 5.91
C ASN A 9 -17.27 -67.48 4.99
N THR A 10 -17.33 -66.72 3.89
CA THR A 10 -16.14 -66.24 3.18
C THR A 10 -16.25 -64.72 3.05
N PHE A 11 -15.62 -64.03 4.00
CA PHE A 11 -15.46 -62.59 3.99
C PHE A 11 -14.21 -62.28 3.15
N ASP A 12 -14.41 -61.97 1.87
CA ASP A 12 -13.32 -61.47 1.02
C ASP A 12 -12.87 -60.08 1.54
N PRO A 13 -11.56 -59.81 1.66
CA PRO A 13 -11.07 -58.48 2.00
C PRO A 13 -11.39 -57.52 0.85
N VAL A 14 -12.20 -56.51 1.13
CA VAL A 14 -12.48 -55.39 0.22
C VAL A 14 -11.20 -54.55 0.10
N ASP A 15 -10.61 -54.53 -1.10
CA ASP A 15 -9.51 -53.62 -1.43
C ASP A 15 -9.91 -52.15 -1.17
N PRO A 16 -9.03 -51.33 -0.57
CA PRO A 16 -9.33 -49.93 -0.33
C PRO A 16 -9.40 -49.12 -1.64
N PRO A 17 -10.29 -48.11 -1.73
CA PRO A 17 -10.50 -47.35 -2.96
C PRO A 17 -9.27 -46.50 -3.35
N GLU A 18 -8.93 -46.51 -4.66
CA GLU A 18 -7.86 -45.78 -5.39
C GLU A 18 -7.90 -44.23 -5.27
N GLY A 19 -8.46 -43.66 -4.20
CA GLY A 19 -8.59 -42.21 -4.01
C GLY A 19 -7.55 -41.56 -3.11
N ALA A 20 -6.77 -42.33 -2.34
CA ALA A 20 -5.83 -41.76 -1.36
C ALA A 20 -4.56 -41.19 -2.00
N ASP A 21 -4.10 -41.76 -3.11
CA ASP A 21 -2.89 -41.33 -3.81
C ASP A 21 -3.07 -39.98 -4.52
N PHE A 22 -4.29 -39.68 -5.00
CA PHE A 22 -4.58 -38.42 -5.68
C PHE A 22 -4.60 -37.21 -4.72
N VAL A 23 -5.15 -37.41 -3.51
CA VAL A 23 -5.19 -36.35 -2.47
C VAL A 23 -3.80 -36.12 -1.87
N MET A 24 -2.98 -37.17 -1.75
CA MET A 24 -1.57 -37.07 -1.35
C MET A 24 -0.69 -36.43 -2.44
N ALA A 25 -0.99 -36.66 -3.73
CA ALA A 25 -0.30 -36.01 -4.84
C ALA A 25 -0.58 -34.50 -4.91
N TYR A 26 -1.81 -34.07 -4.62
CA TYR A 26 -2.17 -32.65 -4.57
C TYR A 26 -1.59 -31.94 -3.33
N ALA A 27 -1.53 -32.61 -2.18
CA ALA A 27 -0.86 -32.08 -1.00
C ALA A 27 0.67 -31.93 -1.20
N ARG A 28 1.27 -32.77 -2.06
CA ARG A 28 2.68 -32.66 -2.46
C ARG A 28 2.90 -31.57 -3.52
N SER A 29 1.90 -31.25 -4.35
CA SER A 29 2.01 -30.18 -5.35
C SER A 29 1.81 -28.77 -4.75
N SER A 30 1.09 -28.63 -3.62
CA SER A 30 1.03 -27.36 -2.89
C SER A 30 2.25 -27.10 -2.00
N ALA A 31 3.10 -28.11 -1.82
CA ALA A 31 4.38 -28.02 -1.12
C ALA A 31 5.55 -27.83 -2.11
N ALA A 32 5.35 -27.05 -3.17
CA ALA A 32 6.45 -26.38 -3.87
C ALA A 32 7.08 -25.37 -2.89
N ALA A 33 7.89 -25.91 -1.99
CA ALA A 33 8.57 -25.21 -0.91
C ALA A 33 9.23 -23.94 -1.45
N ALA A 34 8.93 -22.82 -0.80
CA ALA A 34 9.60 -21.55 -0.98
C ALA A 34 11.11 -21.78 -0.99
N ARG A 35 11.72 -21.75 -2.18
CA ARG A 35 13.17 -21.90 -2.31
C ARG A 35 13.82 -20.78 -1.49
N PRO A 36 14.69 -21.09 -0.52
CA PRO A 36 15.39 -20.05 0.22
C PRO A 36 16.17 -19.19 -0.77
N ALA A 37 16.10 -17.87 -0.60
CA ALA A 37 16.80 -16.91 -1.45
C ALA A 37 18.28 -17.28 -1.54
N THR A 38 18.86 -17.21 -2.73
CA THR A 38 20.28 -17.54 -2.90
C THR A 38 21.16 -16.53 -2.13
N PRO A 39 22.38 -16.91 -1.68
CA PRO A 39 23.28 -15.99 -0.99
C PRO A 39 23.61 -14.74 -1.83
N ALA A 40 23.71 -14.90 -3.15
CA ALA A 40 23.91 -13.80 -4.10
C ALA A 40 22.73 -12.83 -4.13
N GLN A 41 21.50 -13.35 -4.15
CA GLN A 41 20.27 -12.56 -4.11
C GLN A 41 20.09 -11.80 -2.79
N THR A 42 20.56 -12.37 -1.68
CA THR A 42 20.56 -11.69 -0.38
C THR A 42 21.54 -10.51 -0.36
N ARG A 43 22.76 -10.69 -0.90
CA ARG A 43 23.74 -9.59 -1.02
C ARG A 43 23.24 -8.47 -1.93
N ALA A 44 22.74 -8.81 -3.11
CA ALA A 44 22.16 -7.84 -4.03
C ALA A 44 21.01 -7.03 -3.39
N TRP A 45 20.14 -7.70 -2.62
CA TRP A 45 19.08 -7.02 -1.88
C TRP A 45 19.61 -6.05 -0.81
N GLU A 46 20.66 -6.46 -0.08
CA GLU A 46 21.28 -5.59 0.93
C GLU A 46 21.97 -4.36 0.31
N ASP A 47 22.60 -4.53 -0.84
CA ASP A 47 23.25 -3.46 -1.60
C ASP A 47 22.19 -2.46 -2.11
N LEU A 48 21.11 -2.95 -2.71
CA LEU A 48 19.96 -2.13 -3.13
C LEU A 48 19.35 -1.35 -1.96
N ARG A 49 19.25 -1.98 -0.78
CA ARG A 49 18.74 -1.30 0.42
C ARG A 49 19.66 -0.20 0.92
N ARG A 50 20.99 -0.39 0.82
CA ARG A 50 21.96 0.66 1.17
C ARG A 50 21.86 1.82 0.19
N GLU A 51 21.74 1.54 -1.10
CA GLU A 51 21.57 2.57 -2.12
C GLU A 51 20.26 3.34 -1.94
N ALA A 52 19.14 2.65 -1.67
CA ALA A 52 17.86 3.30 -1.38
C ALA A 52 17.97 4.28 -0.20
N ARG A 53 18.59 3.87 0.91
CA ARG A 53 18.83 4.77 2.06
C ARG A 53 19.74 5.95 1.74
N ARG A 54 20.73 5.75 0.87
CA ARG A 54 21.61 6.84 0.41
C ARG A 54 20.81 7.86 -0.40
N LEU A 55 19.97 7.38 -1.32
CA LEU A 55 19.08 8.22 -2.13
C LEU A 55 18.04 8.94 -1.28
N GLU A 56 17.48 8.30 -0.26
CA GLU A 56 16.55 8.93 0.70
C GLU A 56 17.20 10.10 1.45
N SER A 57 18.42 9.91 1.97
CA SER A 57 19.16 10.97 2.66
C SER A 57 19.51 12.14 1.74
N GLU A 58 19.86 11.83 0.49
CA GLU A 58 20.14 12.83 -0.54
C GLU A 58 18.87 13.62 -0.90
N LEU A 59 17.73 12.93 -1.07
CA LEU A 59 16.42 13.53 -1.32
C LEU A 59 15.99 14.46 -0.19
N ASP A 60 16.13 14.05 1.06
CA ASP A 60 15.78 14.87 2.23
C ASP A 60 16.54 16.20 2.24
N THR A 61 17.86 16.14 2.01
CA THR A 61 18.71 17.34 1.94
C THR A 61 18.31 18.26 0.78
N LYS A 62 18.05 17.69 -0.40
CA LYS A 62 17.69 18.46 -1.60
C LYS A 62 16.30 19.06 -1.48
N LEU A 63 15.32 18.31 -0.97
CA LEU A 63 13.97 18.80 -0.69
C LEU A 63 13.97 19.92 0.34
N ALA A 64 14.75 19.80 1.42
CA ALA A 64 14.91 20.88 2.38
C ALA A 64 15.50 22.15 1.74
N SER A 65 16.46 22.01 0.83
CA SER A 65 17.01 23.16 0.08
C SER A 65 15.99 23.77 -0.89
N TYR A 66 15.17 22.93 -1.54
CA TYR A 66 14.12 23.35 -2.46
C TYR A 66 12.96 24.04 -1.71
N ALA A 67 12.59 23.54 -0.54
CA ALA A 67 11.60 24.17 0.34
C ALA A 67 12.03 25.58 0.77
N LYS A 68 13.32 25.77 1.10
CA LYS A 68 13.87 27.11 1.40
C LYS A 68 13.79 28.06 0.21
N LEU A 69 14.01 27.56 -1.01
CA LEU A 69 13.81 28.38 -2.22
C LEU A 69 12.35 28.78 -2.36
N CYS A 70 11.41 27.85 -2.13
CA CYS A 70 9.98 28.15 -2.18
C CYS A 70 9.57 29.24 -1.16
N SER A 71 10.08 29.17 0.08
CA SER A 71 9.80 30.19 1.10
C SER A 71 10.43 31.55 0.78
N ASN A 72 11.64 31.56 0.21
CA ASN A 72 12.32 32.79 -0.18
C ASN A 72 11.61 33.50 -1.34
N VAL A 73 11.04 32.74 -2.28
CA VAL A 73 10.26 33.27 -3.40
C VAL A 73 8.96 33.92 -2.92
N ASP A 74 8.24 33.28 -1.99
CA ASP A 74 7.01 33.84 -1.39
C ASP A 74 7.28 35.15 -0.62
N SER A 75 8.47 35.30 -0.05
CA SER A 75 8.84 36.48 0.75
C SER A 75 9.42 37.66 -0.05
N GLY A 76 9.96 37.43 -1.25
CA GLY A 76 10.92 38.36 -1.87
C GLY A 76 10.59 38.87 -3.27
N TRP A 77 9.58 38.32 -3.95
CA TRP A 77 9.39 38.59 -5.39
C TRP A 77 8.88 40.00 -5.73
N GLY A 78 8.46 40.79 -4.74
CA GLY A 78 7.99 42.17 -4.95
C GLY A 78 9.09 43.21 -5.24
N SER A 79 10.38 42.86 -5.20
CA SER A 79 11.45 43.87 -5.11
C SER A 79 12.54 43.88 -6.20
N LYS A 80 12.68 42.86 -7.08
CA LYS A 80 13.88 42.81 -7.96
C LYS A 80 13.67 42.06 -9.29
N GLY A 81 13.30 42.79 -10.34
CA GLY A 81 13.01 42.29 -11.69
C GLY A 81 14.15 41.57 -12.44
N GLU A 82 15.41 41.71 -12.02
CA GLU A 82 16.55 40.97 -12.61
C GLU A 82 16.96 39.72 -11.80
N SER A 83 16.60 39.64 -10.52
CA SER A 83 16.99 38.51 -9.66
C SER A 83 16.06 37.31 -9.81
N GLY A 84 14.82 37.51 -10.27
CA GLY A 84 13.81 36.47 -10.39
C GLY A 84 14.17 35.37 -11.39
N LEU A 85 14.67 35.76 -12.58
CA LEU A 85 15.03 34.80 -13.64
C LEU A 85 16.16 33.85 -13.22
N ALA A 86 17.17 34.36 -12.50
CA ALA A 86 18.26 33.54 -11.98
C ALA A 86 17.78 32.59 -10.87
N THR A 87 16.90 33.06 -9.98
CA THR A 87 16.26 32.22 -8.96
C THR A 87 15.38 31.14 -9.58
N GLU A 88 14.70 31.45 -10.68
CA GLU A 88 13.86 30.52 -11.42
C GLU A 88 14.67 29.43 -12.12
N GLN A 89 15.73 29.78 -12.84
CA GLN A 89 16.63 28.78 -13.43
C GLN A 89 17.25 27.88 -12.36
N PHE A 90 17.59 28.44 -11.20
CA PHE A 90 18.12 27.67 -10.08
C PHE A 90 17.07 26.72 -9.48
N ALA A 91 15.82 27.18 -9.33
CA ALA A 91 14.72 26.35 -8.86
C ALA A 91 14.38 25.23 -9.86
N GLN A 92 14.37 25.53 -11.16
CA GLN A 92 14.18 24.54 -12.22
C GLN A 92 15.28 23.48 -12.20
N SER A 93 16.54 23.88 -12.06
CA SER A 93 17.67 22.95 -11.96
C SER A 93 17.51 22.03 -10.74
N LYS A 94 17.16 22.58 -9.58
CA LYS A 94 16.90 21.80 -8.36
C LYS A 94 15.72 20.83 -8.53
N ALA A 95 14.66 21.26 -9.21
CA ALA A 95 13.52 20.42 -9.50
C ALA A 95 13.90 19.22 -10.38
N THR A 96 14.70 19.43 -11.45
CA THR A 96 15.17 18.34 -12.32
C THR A 96 16.10 17.36 -11.57
N GLU A 97 16.95 17.87 -10.68
CA GLU A 97 17.82 17.05 -9.84
C GLU A 97 17.01 16.14 -8.90
N ILE A 98 15.99 16.70 -8.23
CA ILE A 98 15.09 15.95 -7.34
C ILE A 98 14.29 14.91 -8.13
N GLN A 99 13.78 15.25 -9.31
CA GLN A 99 13.07 14.30 -10.17
C GLN A 99 13.97 13.11 -10.56
N GLY A 100 15.24 13.37 -10.91
CA GLY A 100 16.21 12.32 -11.21
C GLY A 100 16.47 11.40 -10.01
N LEU A 101 16.58 11.96 -8.80
CA LEU A 101 16.75 11.18 -7.58
C LEU A 101 15.51 10.34 -7.24
N LEU A 102 14.31 10.89 -7.41
CA LEU A 102 13.04 10.17 -7.24
C LEU A 102 12.91 9.00 -8.21
N SER A 103 13.30 9.19 -9.48
CA SER A 103 13.34 8.12 -10.48
C SER A 103 14.28 7.00 -10.04
N ARG A 104 15.52 7.35 -9.66
CA ARG A 104 16.51 6.36 -9.22
C ARG A 104 16.06 5.58 -7.98
N LEU A 105 15.38 6.23 -7.03
CA LEU A 105 14.83 5.56 -5.86
C LEU A 105 13.67 4.63 -6.24
N SER A 106 12.85 5.02 -7.22
CA SER A 106 11.81 4.14 -7.79
C SER A 106 12.43 2.90 -8.43
N ASP A 107 13.47 3.07 -9.26
CA ASP A 107 14.17 1.98 -9.93
C ASP A 107 14.79 1.01 -8.90
N ALA A 108 15.47 1.54 -7.88
CA ALA A 108 16.04 0.75 -6.79
C ALA A 108 14.96 -0.04 -6.02
N ASN A 109 13.76 0.55 -5.82
CA ASN A 109 12.63 -0.14 -5.19
C ASN A 109 12.05 -1.24 -6.08
N GLU A 110 12.02 -1.05 -7.40
CA GLU A 110 11.58 -2.07 -8.37
C GLU A 110 12.56 -3.25 -8.45
N GLU A 111 13.86 -2.98 -8.49
CA GLU A 111 14.92 -4.01 -8.42
C GLU A 111 14.89 -4.76 -7.08
N MET A 112 14.62 -4.05 -5.99
CA MET A 112 14.43 -4.68 -4.68
C MET A 112 13.16 -5.55 -4.66
N SER A 113 12.12 -5.18 -5.40
CA SER A 113 10.90 -5.98 -5.56
C SER A 113 11.14 -7.23 -6.40
N SER A 114 11.94 -7.16 -7.46
CA SER A 114 12.22 -8.30 -8.34
C SER A 114 13.14 -9.33 -7.66
N SER A 115 14.00 -8.88 -6.75
CA SER A 115 14.84 -9.75 -5.93
C SER A 115 14.10 -10.44 -4.77
N LEU A 116 12.80 -10.18 -4.56
CA LEU A 116 11.96 -10.91 -3.59
C LEU A 116 11.38 -12.18 -4.22
N SER A 117 12.07 -13.32 -4.09
CA SER A 117 11.52 -14.62 -4.48
C SER A 117 10.64 -15.20 -3.36
N GLY A 118 9.34 -14.87 -3.35
CA GLY A 118 8.28 -15.62 -2.65
C GLY A 118 8.37 -15.75 -1.12
N SER A 119 9.41 -15.23 -0.45
CA SER A 119 9.60 -15.33 0.99
C SER A 119 9.11 -14.05 1.67
N SER A 120 7.94 -14.15 2.29
CA SER A 120 7.27 -13.07 3.02
C SER A 120 7.68 -13.10 4.49
N ASP A 121 8.29 -12.00 4.95
CA ASP A 121 7.66 -11.14 5.94
C ASP A 121 8.55 -9.93 6.24
N SER A 122 9.86 -10.11 6.49
CA SER A 122 10.73 -8.97 6.88
C SER A 122 11.19 -8.09 5.71
N ARG A 123 11.61 -8.70 4.59
CA ARG A 123 12.06 -7.96 3.39
C ARG A 123 10.90 -7.32 2.65
N SER A 124 9.73 -7.96 2.65
CA SER A 124 8.48 -7.41 2.09
C SER A 124 8.01 -6.19 2.90
N HIS A 125 8.05 -6.25 4.24
CA HIS A 125 7.76 -5.08 5.07
C HIS A 125 8.76 -3.93 4.86
N THR A 126 10.05 -4.26 4.73
CA THR A 126 11.08 -3.24 4.45
C THR A 126 10.84 -2.55 3.11
N LEU A 127 10.51 -3.31 2.06
CA LEU A 127 10.19 -2.76 0.75
C LEU A 127 8.91 -1.91 0.77
N ALA A 128 7.88 -2.36 1.50
CA ALA A 128 6.66 -1.57 1.67
C ALA A 128 6.98 -0.19 2.28
N ARG A 129 7.80 -0.14 3.32
CA ARG A 129 8.28 1.11 3.92
C ARG A 129 9.03 1.99 2.93
N HIS A 130 9.95 1.43 2.14
CA HIS A 130 10.68 2.21 1.12
C HIS A 130 9.75 2.80 0.04
N ARG A 131 8.65 2.10 -0.29
CA ARG A 131 7.62 2.62 -1.20
C ARG A 131 6.81 3.75 -0.57
N ASP A 132 6.45 3.62 0.71
CA ASP A 132 5.74 4.67 1.46
C ASP A 132 6.60 5.94 1.54
N ILE A 133 7.88 5.81 1.89
CA ILE A 133 8.84 6.93 1.93
C ILE A 133 8.98 7.60 0.56
N LEU A 134 9.11 6.81 -0.52
CA LEU A 134 9.18 7.36 -1.88
C LEU A 134 7.90 8.16 -2.22
N HIS A 135 6.73 7.64 -1.86
CA HIS A 135 5.46 8.31 -2.07
C HIS A 135 5.39 9.64 -1.29
N ASP A 136 5.83 9.65 -0.03
CA ASP A 136 5.89 10.86 0.79
C ASP A 136 6.79 11.93 0.16
N PHE A 137 7.98 11.56 -0.33
CA PHE A 137 8.86 12.48 -1.04
C PHE A 137 8.25 13.00 -2.35
N GLN A 138 7.57 12.14 -3.13
CA GLN A 138 6.86 12.57 -4.34
C GLN A 138 5.74 13.56 -4.02
N GLN A 139 4.97 13.30 -2.96
CA GLN A 139 3.90 14.18 -2.52
C GLN A 139 4.45 15.52 -2.03
N GLU A 140 5.51 15.49 -1.22
CA GLU A 140 6.16 16.70 -0.74
C GLU A 140 6.72 17.54 -1.89
N PHE A 141 7.42 16.90 -2.84
CA PHE A 141 7.93 17.58 -4.03
C PHE A 141 6.81 18.27 -4.81
N ARG A 142 5.71 17.56 -5.10
CA ARG A 142 4.54 18.14 -5.79
C ARG A 142 3.96 19.34 -5.04
N ARG A 143 3.83 19.22 -3.70
CA ARG A 143 3.36 20.33 -2.85
C ARG A 143 4.27 21.54 -2.94
N LEU A 144 5.59 21.33 -2.86
CA LEU A 144 6.58 22.42 -2.96
C LEU A 144 6.57 23.07 -4.33
N SER A 145 6.51 22.28 -5.41
CA SER A 145 6.42 22.81 -6.78
C SER A 145 5.13 23.60 -7.01
N ALA A 146 3.99 23.12 -6.50
CA ALA A 146 2.72 23.86 -6.58
C ALA A 146 2.79 25.18 -5.79
N ASN A 147 3.44 25.18 -4.63
CA ASN A 147 3.63 26.40 -3.84
C ASN A 147 4.53 27.41 -4.57
N LEU A 148 5.61 26.93 -5.19
CA LEU A 148 6.50 27.77 -6.00
C LEU A 148 5.78 28.36 -7.21
N GLY A 149 4.97 27.56 -7.91
CA GLY A 149 4.13 28.01 -9.02
C GLY A 149 3.12 29.07 -8.58
N ALA A 150 2.40 28.83 -7.48
CA ALA A 150 1.45 29.80 -6.95
C ALA A 150 2.12 31.12 -6.50
N ALA A 151 3.32 31.06 -5.93
CA ALA A 151 4.09 32.24 -5.57
C ALA A 151 4.53 33.02 -6.82
N ARG A 152 4.92 32.31 -7.89
CA ARG A 152 5.21 32.90 -9.21
C ARG A 152 3.98 33.55 -9.83
N ASP A 153 2.82 32.90 -9.84
CA ASP A 153 1.59 33.45 -10.40
C ASP A 153 1.18 34.74 -9.69
N ARG A 154 1.26 34.77 -8.34
CA ARG A 154 1.03 35.99 -7.56
C ARG A 154 1.98 37.10 -7.98
N ALA A 155 3.25 36.79 -8.14
CA ALA A 155 4.26 37.72 -8.58
C ALA A 155 3.99 38.30 -9.97
N GLU A 156 3.59 37.47 -10.93
CA GLU A 156 3.22 37.92 -12.29
C GLU A 156 1.99 38.84 -12.26
N LEU A 157 0.99 38.52 -11.42
CA LEU A 157 -0.19 39.36 -11.23
C LEU A 157 0.16 40.75 -10.64
N PHE A 158 1.09 40.83 -9.68
CA PHE A 158 1.53 42.09 -9.10
C PHE A 158 2.43 42.90 -10.05
N ALA A 159 3.30 42.23 -10.82
CA ALA A 159 4.12 42.88 -11.84
C ALA A 159 3.25 43.57 -12.90
N GLY A 160 2.18 42.92 -13.37
CA GLY A 160 1.24 43.52 -14.33
C GLY A 160 0.44 44.70 -13.77
N SER A 161 0.24 44.78 -12.46
CA SER A 161 -0.47 45.91 -11.81
C SER A 161 0.38 47.18 -11.68
N THR A 162 1.71 47.04 -11.61
CA THR A 162 2.62 48.18 -11.40
C THR A 162 2.95 48.91 -12.71
N GLU A 163 2.91 48.22 -13.86
CA GLU A 163 3.04 48.87 -15.18
C GLU A 163 1.74 49.54 -15.66
N THR A 164 0.61 49.37 -14.96
CA THR A 164 -0.68 49.97 -15.34
C THR A 164 -0.91 51.34 -14.70
N SER A 165 0.12 52.20 -14.65
CA SER A 165 -0.10 53.65 -14.61
C SER A 165 -0.46 54.12 -16.02
N ILE A 166 -1.74 53.96 -16.35
CA ILE A 166 -2.38 54.33 -17.62
C ILE A 166 -2.05 55.79 -18.00
N PRO A 167 -1.36 56.07 -19.12
CA PRO A 167 -1.69 57.25 -19.89
C PRO A 167 -2.95 56.92 -20.69
N ILE A 168 -4.02 57.63 -20.38
CA ILE A 168 -5.29 57.61 -21.09
C ILE A 168 -4.99 58.00 -22.54
N GLY A 169 -5.04 57.03 -23.48
CA GLY A 169 -4.87 57.33 -24.90
C GLY A 169 -4.59 56.13 -25.81
N GLY A 170 -5.64 55.53 -26.38
CA GLY A 170 -5.62 55.13 -27.79
C GLY A 170 -5.23 53.69 -28.21
N GLN A 171 -4.85 52.76 -27.32
CA GLN A 171 -4.46 51.40 -27.74
C GLN A 171 -5.45 50.30 -27.29
N GLY A 172 -6.70 50.40 -27.76
CA GLY A 172 -7.83 49.65 -27.18
C GLY A 172 -8.10 48.22 -27.68
N ALA A 173 -7.51 47.76 -28.79
CA ALA A 173 -7.88 46.45 -29.37
C ALA A 173 -6.72 45.43 -29.35
N SER A 174 -5.55 45.78 -29.88
CA SER A 174 -4.42 44.85 -29.99
C SER A 174 -3.85 44.44 -28.63
N GLY A 175 -3.74 45.37 -27.68
CA GLY A 175 -3.28 45.08 -26.31
C GLY A 175 -4.27 44.21 -25.53
N LEU A 176 -5.58 44.39 -25.77
CA LEU A 176 -6.63 43.56 -25.19
C LEU A 176 -6.56 42.12 -25.72
N LEU A 177 -6.34 41.96 -27.03
CA LEU A 177 -6.19 40.65 -27.67
C LEU A 177 -4.90 39.92 -27.26
N LEU A 178 -3.80 40.65 -27.06
CA LEU A 178 -2.56 40.09 -26.53
C LEU A 178 -2.73 39.62 -25.07
N ARG A 179 -3.48 40.37 -24.27
CA ARG A 179 -3.84 39.98 -22.90
C ARG A 179 -4.79 38.78 -22.87
N GLU A 180 -5.79 38.75 -23.76
CA GLU A 180 -6.70 37.61 -23.91
C GLU A 180 -5.94 36.35 -24.32
N ARG A 181 -4.97 36.49 -25.24
CA ARG A 181 -4.10 35.38 -25.64
C ARG A 181 -3.23 34.87 -24.49
N GLY A 182 -2.71 35.77 -23.65
CA GLY A 182 -2.00 35.39 -22.43
C GLY A 182 -2.89 34.64 -21.43
N ALA A 183 -4.13 35.11 -21.24
CA ALA A 183 -5.11 34.44 -20.40
C ALA A 183 -5.50 33.04 -20.94
N LEU A 184 -5.66 32.89 -22.26
CA LEU A 184 -5.93 31.60 -22.90
C LEU A 184 -4.75 30.64 -22.75
N GLN A 185 -3.53 31.14 -22.83
CA GLN A 185 -2.34 30.30 -22.67
C GLN A 185 -2.17 29.86 -21.21
N GLY A 186 -2.45 30.73 -20.24
CA GLY A 186 -2.52 30.36 -18.82
C GLY A 186 -3.63 29.34 -18.54
N ALA A 187 -4.80 29.50 -19.16
CA ALA A 187 -5.89 28.54 -19.05
C ALA A 187 -5.52 27.17 -19.65
N ASN A 188 -4.73 27.13 -20.72
CA ASN A 188 -4.27 25.89 -21.33
C ASN A 188 -3.30 25.14 -20.40
N THR A 189 -2.36 25.83 -19.76
CA THR A 189 -1.45 25.23 -18.77
C THR A 189 -2.22 24.72 -17.54
N ALA A 190 -3.21 25.48 -17.05
CA ALA A 190 -4.06 25.03 -15.96
C ALA A 190 -4.90 23.79 -16.32
N LEU A 191 -5.35 23.66 -17.57
CA LEU A 191 -6.01 22.47 -18.07
C LEU A 191 -5.07 21.25 -18.12
N ASP A 192 -3.80 21.45 -18.50
CA ASP A 192 -2.79 20.38 -18.48
C ASP A 192 -2.53 19.89 -17.05
N ASP A 193 -2.50 20.78 -16.06
CA ASP A 193 -2.39 20.41 -14.64
C ASP A 193 -3.61 19.65 -14.15
N VAL A 194 -4.82 20.08 -14.53
CA VAL A 194 -6.07 19.35 -14.23
C VAL A 194 -6.07 17.99 -14.92
N MET A 195 -5.52 17.86 -16.13
CA MET A 195 -5.38 16.60 -16.85
C MET A 195 -4.34 15.67 -16.19
N GLY A 196 -3.25 16.24 -15.70
CA GLY A 196 -2.25 15.54 -14.87
C GLY A 196 -2.85 15.05 -13.55
N GLN A 197 -3.66 15.87 -12.89
CA GLN A 197 -4.38 15.49 -11.68
C GLN A 197 -5.40 14.38 -11.96
N ALA A 198 -6.20 14.50 -13.02
CA ALA A 198 -7.19 13.50 -13.42
C ALA A 198 -6.54 12.16 -13.79
N SER A 199 -5.42 12.17 -14.53
CA SER A 199 -4.68 10.94 -14.85
C SER A 199 -4.06 10.30 -13.61
N SER A 200 -3.58 11.11 -12.66
CA SER A 200 -3.10 10.60 -11.36
C SER A 200 -4.23 9.97 -10.54
N VAL A 201 -5.42 10.60 -10.50
CA VAL A 201 -6.61 10.07 -9.82
C VAL A 201 -7.08 8.77 -10.49
N ALA A 202 -7.06 8.68 -11.82
CA ALA A 202 -7.36 7.44 -12.54
C ALA A 202 -6.36 6.32 -12.20
N GLY A 203 -5.07 6.66 -12.05
CA GLY A 203 -4.03 5.75 -11.57
C GLY A 203 -4.29 5.28 -10.13
N SER A 204 -4.62 6.21 -9.22
CA SER A 204 -4.96 5.92 -7.82
C SER A 204 -6.23 5.08 -7.70
N LEU A 205 -7.27 5.33 -8.50
CA LEU A 205 -8.50 4.52 -8.55
C LEU A 205 -8.22 3.12 -9.10
N THR A 206 -7.34 2.99 -10.09
CA THR A 206 -6.90 1.68 -10.62
C THR A 206 -6.07 0.92 -9.58
N GLY A 207 -5.20 1.61 -8.85
CA GLY A 207 -4.47 1.06 -7.70
C GLY A 207 -5.40 0.62 -6.58
N GLN A 208 -6.38 1.44 -6.22
CA GLN A 208 -7.42 1.11 -5.25
C GLN A 208 -8.27 -0.09 -5.71
N ARG A 209 -8.56 -0.25 -7.00
CA ARG A 209 -9.25 -1.44 -7.53
C ARG A 209 -8.48 -2.73 -7.30
N ARG A 210 -7.13 -2.69 -7.36
CA ARG A 210 -6.27 -3.82 -6.99
C ARG A 210 -6.31 -4.08 -5.47
N LEU A 211 -6.34 -3.02 -4.65
CA LEU A 211 -6.52 -3.16 -3.20
C LEU A 211 -7.88 -3.79 -2.84
N PHE A 212 -8.97 -3.40 -3.51
CA PHE A 212 -10.28 -4.04 -3.33
C PHE A 212 -10.30 -5.51 -3.76
N GLY A 213 -9.62 -5.86 -4.85
CA GLY A 213 -9.43 -7.26 -5.25
C GLY A 213 -8.71 -8.08 -4.17
N ASN A 214 -7.69 -7.50 -3.54
CA ASN A 214 -6.94 -8.13 -2.45
C ASN A 214 -7.71 -8.16 -1.12
N ILE A 215 -8.62 -7.21 -0.88
CA ILE A 215 -9.55 -7.24 0.26
C ILE A 215 -10.57 -8.35 0.07
N GLY A 216 -11.08 -8.57 -1.15
CA GLY A 216 -11.97 -9.69 -1.46
C GLY A 216 -11.35 -11.05 -1.14
N THR A 217 -10.08 -11.25 -1.52
CA THR A 217 -9.35 -12.50 -1.20
C THR A 217 -9.01 -12.63 0.28
N LYS A 218 -8.63 -11.53 0.96
CA LYS A 218 -8.41 -11.52 2.42
C LYS A 218 -9.70 -11.75 3.21
N LEU A 219 -10.83 -11.20 2.77
CA LEU A 219 -12.14 -11.41 3.38
C LEU A 219 -12.61 -12.86 3.17
N ALA A 220 -12.37 -13.44 1.99
CA ALA A 220 -12.62 -14.86 1.73
C ALA A 220 -11.74 -15.76 2.61
N ASP A 221 -10.47 -15.40 2.83
CA ASP A 221 -9.57 -16.10 3.74
C ASP A 221 -10.04 -15.98 5.20
N VAL A 222 -10.43 -14.78 5.66
CA VAL A 222 -11.05 -14.58 7.00
C VAL A 222 -12.36 -15.36 7.14
N SER A 223 -13.19 -15.41 6.10
CA SER A 223 -14.41 -16.21 6.06
C SER A 223 -14.12 -17.71 6.16
N SER A 224 -13.00 -18.18 5.63
CA SER A 224 -12.55 -19.58 5.76
C SER A 224 -12.03 -19.91 7.17
N ARG A 225 -11.58 -18.91 7.94
CA ARG A 225 -11.13 -19.05 9.33
C ARG A 225 -12.25 -18.90 10.36
N PHE A 226 -13.35 -18.25 10.00
CA PHE A 226 -14.54 -18.11 10.86
C PHE A 226 -15.12 -19.47 11.38
N PRO A 227 -15.25 -20.54 10.57
CA PRO A 227 -15.67 -21.85 11.08
C PRO A 227 -14.63 -22.50 12.00
N VAL A 228 -13.33 -22.22 11.82
CA VAL A 228 -12.26 -22.73 12.69
C VAL A 228 -12.29 -22.03 14.06
N VAL A 229 -12.51 -20.72 14.09
CA VAL A 229 -12.69 -19.97 15.35
C VAL A 229 -13.94 -20.45 16.09
N ASN A 230 -15.01 -20.79 15.39
CA ASN A 230 -16.22 -21.33 16.02
C ASN A 230 -15.99 -22.75 16.58
N ASN A 231 -15.18 -23.58 15.93
CA ASN A 231 -14.75 -24.89 16.45
C ASN A 231 -13.80 -24.77 17.66
N LEU A 232 -12.93 -23.75 17.69
CA LEU A 232 -12.07 -23.46 18.85
C LEU A 232 -12.88 -22.90 20.03
N LEU A 233 -13.83 -22.00 19.79
CA LEU A 233 -14.70 -21.45 20.82
C LEU A 233 -15.61 -22.53 21.43
N THR A 234 -16.16 -23.44 20.60
CA THR A 234 -16.98 -24.57 21.06
C THR A 234 -16.17 -25.64 21.80
N SER A 235 -14.94 -25.93 21.37
CA SER A 235 -14.05 -26.86 22.08
C SER A 235 -13.55 -26.31 23.42
N ILE A 236 -13.27 -25.00 23.50
CA ILE A 236 -12.96 -24.31 24.77
C ILE A 236 -14.17 -24.33 25.72
N ARG A 237 -15.39 -24.05 25.21
CA ARG A 237 -16.62 -24.10 26.01
C ARG A 237 -16.95 -25.52 26.49
N ARG A 238 -16.71 -26.55 25.67
CA ARG A 238 -16.90 -27.96 26.05
C ARG A 238 -16.00 -28.38 27.21
N ARG A 239 -14.76 -27.90 27.28
CA ARG A 239 -13.86 -28.24 28.38
C ARG A 239 -14.36 -27.66 29.71
N LYS A 240 -14.83 -26.41 29.72
CA LYS A 240 -15.39 -25.75 30.92
C LYS A 240 -16.72 -26.37 31.37
N ASN A 241 -17.57 -26.84 30.46
CA ASN A 241 -18.85 -27.46 30.82
C ASN A 241 -18.70 -28.85 31.46
N ARG A 242 -17.66 -29.63 31.13
CA ARG A 242 -17.47 -30.96 31.73
C ARG A 242 -17.24 -30.89 33.24
N ASP A 243 -16.43 -29.94 33.69
CA ASP A 243 -16.12 -29.79 35.11
C ASP A 243 -17.36 -29.37 35.91
N THR A 244 -18.23 -28.50 35.36
CA THR A 244 -19.50 -28.10 35.99
C THR A 244 -20.52 -29.24 36.03
N ILE A 245 -20.59 -30.08 34.98
CA ILE A 245 -21.48 -31.25 34.95
C ILE A 245 -21.04 -32.28 35.99
N ILE A 246 -19.75 -32.56 36.10
CA ILE A 246 -19.23 -33.53 37.08
C ILE A 246 -19.49 -33.01 38.51
N LEU A 247 -19.19 -31.74 38.78
CA LEU A 247 -19.36 -31.15 40.11
C LEU A 247 -20.84 -31.14 40.55
N SER A 248 -21.75 -30.74 39.67
CA SER A 248 -23.20 -30.76 39.98
C SER A 248 -23.75 -32.17 40.18
N ALA A 249 -23.28 -33.15 39.40
CA ALA A 249 -23.67 -34.55 39.57
C ALA A 249 -23.24 -35.12 40.94
N VAL A 250 -22.02 -34.80 41.39
CA VAL A 250 -21.53 -35.25 42.71
C VAL A 250 -22.34 -34.63 43.85
N ILE A 251 -22.66 -33.33 43.78
CA ILE A 251 -23.47 -32.66 44.80
C ILE A 251 -24.87 -33.29 44.89
N VAL A 252 -25.53 -33.53 43.77
CA VAL A 252 -26.86 -34.17 43.73
C VAL A 252 -26.80 -35.61 44.26
N ALA A 253 -25.78 -36.37 43.89
CA ALA A 253 -25.58 -37.73 44.39
C ALA A 253 -25.38 -37.76 45.91
N CYS A 254 -24.54 -36.86 46.45
CA CYS A 254 -24.35 -36.69 47.89
C CYS A 254 -25.67 -36.32 48.59
N ALA A 255 -26.41 -35.34 48.07
CA ALA A 255 -27.68 -34.91 48.66
C ALA A 255 -28.72 -36.04 48.69
N LEU A 256 -28.84 -36.83 47.61
CA LEU A 256 -29.72 -37.99 47.55
C LEU A 256 -29.32 -39.07 48.57
N PHE A 257 -28.02 -39.36 48.69
CA PHE A 257 -27.54 -40.32 49.68
C PHE A 257 -27.85 -39.87 51.11
N THR A 258 -27.68 -38.58 51.41
CA THR A 258 -28.05 -38.01 52.71
C THR A 258 -29.56 -38.11 52.97
N ILE A 259 -30.40 -37.78 51.98
CA ILE A 259 -31.87 -37.89 52.10
C ILE A 259 -32.30 -39.34 52.32
N ILE A 260 -31.76 -40.29 51.55
CA ILE A 260 -32.08 -41.72 51.70
C ILE A 260 -31.63 -42.23 53.08
N TYR A 261 -30.44 -41.83 53.55
CA TYR A 261 -29.97 -42.18 54.89
C TYR A 261 -30.90 -41.63 55.98
N TRP A 262 -31.39 -40.40 55.82
CA TRP A 262 -32.30 -39.78 56.76
C TRP A 262 -33.69 -40.42 56.77
N LEU A 263 -34.18 -40.90 55.61
CA LEU A 263 -35.46 -41.61 55.49
C LEU A 263 -35.39 -43.06 55.97
N ASN A 264 -34.23 -43.70 55.91
CA ASN A 264 -34.01 -45.07 56.39
C ASN A 264 -33.58 -45.14 57.86
N LYS A 265 -33.48 -43.99 58.54
CA LYS A 265 -33.18 -43.86 59.97
C LYS A 265 -34.49 -43.71 60.75
#